data_AF-W8YTW0-F1
#
_entry.id   AF-W8YTW0-F1
#
_cell.length_a   1.000
_cell.length_b   1.000
_cell.length_c   1.000
_cell.angle_alpha   90.00
_cell.angle_beta   90.00
_cell.angle_gamma   90.00
#
_symmetry.space_group_name_H-M   'P 1'
#
loop_
_entity.id
_entity.type
_entity.pdbx_description
1 polymer ?
#
loop_
_entity_poly.entity_id
_entity_poly.type
_entity_poly.pdbx_seq_one_letter_code
_entity_poly.pdbx_strand_id
1 'polypeptide(L)'
;MRTTNHAPKGDGTMGARNFAAAHVFSTDIADIESEIRTYVSEIEAAEVDIARKAIEIGKRLQFVKENDLVHGQWEPWLRSVGIVPQTARKYIQVYEQFGNRPTPSGLTIAKLFELLTLPSDIKREDFVAATHTTPEGDKTVDAMTVRELRGVVRAVRDQAGLTKAPQVRKKAEGNPFESIALTDERKGFL
;
A
#
# COMPACT_ATOMS: atom_id res chain seq x y z
N MET A 1 -87.12 -15.65 -0.49
CA MET A 1 -85.92 -16.42 -0.85
C MET A 1 -84.72 -15.51 -0.67
N ARG A 2 -84.05 -15.58 0.47
CA ARG A 2 -82.82 -16.36 0.79
C ARG A 2 -81.55 -15.58 0.44
N THR A 3 -80.90 -15.13 1.51
CA THR A 3 -79.55 -14.58 1.64
C THR A 3 -78.47 -15.43 0.97
N THR A 4 -77.36 -14.82 0.54
CA THR A 4 -76.00 -15.22 0.97
C THR A 4 -74.97 -14.13 0.69
N ASN A 5 -74.26 -13.74 1.76
CA ASN A 5 -72.93 -13.16 1.75
C ASN A 5 -71.93 -14.03 0.96
N HIS A 6 -70.99 -13.39 0.27
CA HIS A 6 -69.68 -13.99 -0.02
C HIS A 6 -68.58 -12.92 -0.04
N ALA A 7 -67.72 -12.96 0.97
CA ALA A 7 -66.31 -12.60 0.90
C ALA A 7 -65.54 -13.89 1.26
N PRO A 8 -64.20 -14.00 1.15
CA PRO A 8 -63.19 -13.10 0.56
C PRO A 8 -62.27 -13.85 -0.43
N LYS A 9 -61.30 -13.18 -1.07
CA LYS A 9 -59.89 -13.66 -1.19
C LYS A 9 -58.97 -12.47 -1.45
N GLY A 10 -58.00 -12.28 -0.56
CA GLY A 10 -56.87 -11.40 -0.84
C GLY A 10 -56.01 -12.01 -1.94
N ASP A 11 -55.49 -11.16 -2.81
CA ASP A 11 -54.31 -11.49 -3.60
C ASP A 11 -53.27 -10.41 -3.33
N GLY A 12 -52.18 -10.87 -2.73
CA GLY A 12 -51.02 -10.06 -2.43
C GLY A 12 -50.21 -9.90 -3.70
N THR A 13 -50.17 -8.68 -4.21
CA THR A 13 -48.98 -8.20 -4.91
C THR A 13 -48.69 -6.80 -4.39
N MET A 14 -48.08 -6.78 -3.20
CA MET A 14 -47.24 -5.65 -2.79
C MET A 14 -46.18 -5.54 -3.87
N GLY A 15 -46.43 -4.67 -4.86
CA GLY A 15 -45.57 -4.46 -6.01
C GLY A 15 -44.14 -4.33 -5.50
N ALA A 16 -43.30 -5.27 -5.90
CA ALA A 16 -41.88 -5.25 -5.63
C ALA A 16 -41.37 -3.89 -6.09
N ARG A 17 -41.14 -2.99 -5.14
CA ARG A 17 -40.38 -1.78 -5.39
C ARG A 17 -38.99 -2.27 -5.70
N ASN A 18 -38.70 -2.40 -7.00
CA ASN A 18 -37.35 -2.56 -7.52
C ASN A 18 -36.57 -1.31 -7.09
N PHE A 19 -36.02 -1.33 -5.88
CA PHE A 19 -34.90 -0.49 -5.51
C PHE A 19 -33.64 -1.10 -6.15
N ALA A 20 -33.60 -1.11 -7.47
CA ALA A 20 -32.31 -1.18 -8.16
C ALA A 20 -31.67 0.19 -7.93
N ALA A 21 -30.88 0.31 -6.87
CA ALA A 21 -29.95 1.42 -6.72
C ALA A 21 -29.20 1.53 -8.05
N ALA A 22 -29.30 2.68 -8.71
CA ALA A 22 -28.63 2.95 -9.97
C ALA A 22 -27.15 2.62 -9.80
N HIS A 23 -26.69 1.53 -10.42
CA HIS A 23 -25.27 1.23 -10.46
C HIS A 23 -24.59 2.40 -11.17
N VAL A 24 -23.59 2.99 -10.49
CA VAL A 24 -22.88 4.19 -10.95
C VAL A 24 -21.83 3.84 -12.03
N PHE A 25 -21.54 2.56 -12.20
CA PHE A 25 -20.61 2.00 -13.19
C PHE A 25 -21.33 1.00 -14.12
N SER A 26 -20.73 0.72 -15.28
CA SER A 26 -21.31 -0.22 -16.26
C SER A 26 -21.55 -1.60 -15.62
N THR A 27 -22.59 -2.30 -16.06
CA THR A 27 -22.82 -3.71 -15.69
C THR A 27 -22.25 -4.68 -16.72
N ASP A 28 -21.75 -4.18 -17.86
CA ASP A 28 -21.09 -4.99 -18.87
C ASP A 28 -19.67 -5.38 -18.42
N ILE A 29 -19.32 -6.66 -18.54
CA ILE A 29 -18.04 -7.18 -18.04
C ILE A 29 -16.86 -6.57 -18.80
N ALA A 30 -16.99 -6.36 -20.10
CA ALA A 30 -15.89 -5.81 -20.91
C ALA A 30 -15.66 -4.33 -20.58
N ASP A 31 -16.73 -3.56 -20.36
CA ASP A 31 -16.63 -2.18 -19.89
C ASP A 31 -15.94 -2.10 -18.53
N ILE A 32 -16.39 -2.92 -17.56
CA ILE A 32 -15.78 -2.99 -16.22
C ILE A 32 -14.30 -3.38 -16.32
N GLU A 33 -13.94 -4.36 -17.15
CA GLU A 33 -12.55 -4.76 -17.33
C GLU A 33 -11.70 -3.59 -17.87
N SER A 34 -12.21 -2.85 -18.85
CA SER A 34 -11.54 -1.67 -19.39
C SER A 34 -11.37 -0.57 -18.33
N GLU A 35 -12.41 -0.29 -17.54
CA GLU A 35 -12.35 0.69 -16.44
C GLU A 35 -11.30 0.30 -15.39
N ILE A 36 -11.28 -0.98 -14.98
CA ILE A 36 -10.29 -1.49 -14.03
C ILE A 36 -8.87 -1.32 -14.59
N ARG A 37 -8.64 -1.66 -15.86
CA ARG A 37 -7.32 -1.49 -16.50
C ARG A 37 -6.87 -0.02 -16.50
N THR A 38 -7.78 0.90 -16.76
CA THR A 38 -7.50 2.34 -16.67
C THR A 38 -7.09 2.72 -15.25
N TYR A 39 -7.89 2.39 -14.24
CA TYR A 39 -7.57 2.72 -12.84
C TYR A 39 -6.26 2.09 -12.35
N VAL A 40 -5.97 0.85 -12.77
CA VAL A 40 -4.68 0.20 -12.45
C VAL A 40 -3.52 1.01 -13.04
N SER A 41 -3.61 1.44 -14.29
CA SER A 41 -2.55 2.23 -14.93
C SER A 41 -2.34 3.60 -14.27
N GLU A 42 -3.42 4.24 -13.82
CA GLU A 42 -3.37 5.51 -13.10
C GLU A 42 -2.72 5.37 -11.73
N ILE A 43 -3.01 4.28 -11.02
CA ILE A 43 -2.39 3.95 -9.74
C ILE A 43 -0.88 3.72 -9.93
N GLU A 44 -0.48 2.93 -10.92
CA GLU A 44 0.93 2.67 -11.22
C GLU A 44 1.69 3.96 -11.56
N ALA A 45 1.08 4.85 -12.35
CA ALA A 45 1.65 6.17 -12.66
C ALA A 45 1.78 7.04 -11.40
N ALA A 46 0.75 7.06 -10.55
CA ALA A 46 0.77 7.79 -9.28
C ALA A 46 1.87 7.28 -8.33
N GLU A 47 2.13 5.98 -8.28
CA GLU A 47 3.20 5.40 -7.46
C GLU A 47 4.59 5.86 -7.89
N VAL A 48 4.84 5.96 -9.20
CA VAL A 48 6.10 6.49 -9.75
C VAL A 48 6.25 7.97 -9.40
N ASP A 49 5.18 8.75 -9.51
CA ASP A 49 5.20 10.16 -9.14
C ASP A 49 5.41 10.37 -7.63
N ILE A 50 4.84 9.51 -6.78
CA ILE A 50 5.10 9.50 -5.33
C ILE A 50 6.58 9.23 -5.05
N ALA A 51 7.19 8.24 -5.75
CA ALA A 51 8.61 7.94 -5.61
C ALA A 51 9.50 9.13 -5.98
N ARG A 52 9.19 9.81 -7.10
CA ARG A 52 9.90 11.03 -7.53
C ARG A 52 9.78 12.15 -6.50
N LYS A 53 8.58 12.38 -5.97
CA LYS A 53 8.35 13.39 -4.92
C LYS A 53 9.12 13.07 -3.64
N ALA A 54 9.22 11.79 -3.25
CA ALA A 54 10.01 11.38 -2.10
C ALA A 54 11.51 11.71 -2.24
N ILE A 55 12.08 11.52 -3.43
CA ILE A 55 13.47 11.90 -3.75
C ILE A 55 13.63 13.43 -3.61
N GLU A 56 12.72 14.21 -4.19
CA GLU A 56 12.75 15.68 -4.12
C GLU A 56 12.60 16.23 -2.70
N ILE A 57 11.77 15.57 -1.87
CA ILE A 57 11.67 15.88 -0.44
C ILE A 57 13.00 15.56 0.24
N GLY A 58 13.59 14.39 -0.02
CA GLY A 58 14.89 13.99 0.52
C GLY A 58 15.99 15.02 0.27
N LYS A 59 16.07 15.54 -0.96
CA LYS A 59 16.98 16.63 -1.36
C LYS A 59 16.82 17.88 -0.50
N ARG A 60 15.57 18.34 -0.31
CA ARG A 60 15.26 19.55 0.48
C ARG A 60 15.53 19.35 1.96
N LEU A 61 15.20 18.17 2.47
CA LEU A 61 15.48 17.78 3.85
C LEU A 61 17.00 17.75 4.12
N GLN A 62 17.79 17.19 3.20
CA GLN A 62 19.25 17.21 3.32
C GLN A 62 19.79 18.64 3.33
N PHE A 63 19.36 19.47 2.38
CA PHE A 63 19.76 20.87 2.31
C PHE A 63 19.51 21.62 3.63
N VAL A 64 18.29 21.55 4.17
CA VAL A 64 17.94 22.23 5.43
C VAL A 64 18.78 21.71 6.59
N LYS A 65 19.01 20.40 6.66
CA LYS A 65 19.83 19.78 7.71
C LYS A 65 21.28 20.25 7.66
N GLU A 66 21.82 20.50 6.47
CA GLU A 66 23.22 20.93 6.26
C GLU A 66 23.42 22.44 6.41
N ASN A 67 22.37 23.26 6.20
CA ASN A 67 22.53 24.71 6.04
C ASN A 67 21.75 25.57 7.04
N ASP A 68 20.64 25.11 7.61
CA ASP A 68 19.58 26.05 7.98
C ASP A 68 18.92 25.83 9.34
N LEU A 69 19.59 25.13 10.26
CA LEU A 69 19.03 24.91 11.60
C LEU A 69 20.07 25.02 12.71
N VAL A 70 19.80 25.96 13.62
CA VAL A 70 20.39 26.00 14.97
C VAL A 70 20.14 24.64 15.64
N HIS A 71 21.16 24.12 16.34
CA HIS A 71 21.08 22.83 17.04
C HIS A 71 19.76 22.70 17.84
N GLY A 72 19.05 21.60 17.64
CA GLY A 72 17.77 21.30 18.32
C GLY A 72 16.49 21.68 17.56
N GLN A 73 16.58 22.44 16.45
CA GLN A 73 15.39 22.89 15.71
C GLN A 73 14.87 21.91 14.64
N TRP A 74 15.63 20.84 14.33
CA TRP A 74 15.27 19.86 13.29
C TRP A 74 13.93 19.18 13.52
N GLU A 75 13.70 18.60 14.69
CA GLU A 75 12.45 17.86 14.94
C GLU A 75 11.20 18.77 15.02
N PRO A 76 11.24 19.96 15.67
CA PRO A 76 10.16 20.93 15.58
C PRO A 76 9.85 21.33 14.13
N TRP A 77 10.87 21.59 13.31
CA TRP A 77 10.68 21.96 11.92
C TRP A 77 10.10 20.82 11.08
N LEU A 78 10.58 19.59 11.26
CA LEU A 78 9.98 18.42 10.60
C LEU A 78 8.49 18.27 10.90
N ARG A 79 8.08 18.49 12.16
CA ARG A 79 6.67 18.48 12.56
C ARG A 79 5.86 19.58 11.88
N SER A 80 6.41 20.78 11.71
CA SER A 80 5.68 21.89 11.05
C SER A 80 5.42 21.62 9.57
N VAL A 81 6.27 20.84 8.91
CA VAL A 81 6.06 20.40 7.50
C VAL A 81 5.39 19.04 7.38
N GLY A 82 4.86 18.48 8.48
CA GLY A 82 4.08 17.23 8.47
C GLY A 82 4.91 15.96 8.26
N ILE A 83 6.21 15.97 8.52
CA ILE A 83 7.10 14.83 8.32
C ILE A 83 7.59 14.31 9.67
N VAL A 84 7.48 13.00 9.89
CA VAL A 84 8.07 12.37 11.09
C VAL A 84 9.57 12.10 10.90
N PRO A 85 10.40 12.15 11.96
CA PRO A 85 11.85 11.98 11.85
C PRO A 85 12.30 10.69 11.16
N GLN A 86 11.56 9.59 11.32
CA GLN A 86 11.90 8.33 10.65
C GLN A 86 11.73 8.41 9.14
N THR A 87 10.62 8.99 8.67
CA THR A 87 10.35 9.19 7.24
C THR A 87 11.33 10.18 6.64
N ALA A 88 11.65 11.26 7.35
CA ALA A 88 12.65 12.23 6.90
C ALA A 88 14.01 11.58 6.63
N ARG A 89 14.49 10.73 7.55
CA ARG A 89 15.75 9.99 7.38
C ARG A 89 15.70 9.09 6.14
N LYS A 90 14.61 8.35 5.94
CA LYS A 90 14.44 7.50 4.75
C LYS A 90 14.42 8.30 3.46
N TYR A 91 13.74 9.45 3.42
CA TYR A 91 13.74 10.32 2.23
C TYR A 91 15.12 10.86 1.91
N ILE A 92 15.87 11.34 2.91
CA ILE A 92 17.27 11.76 2.71
C ILE A 92 18.08 10.59 2.14
N GLN A 93 18.01 9.41 2.74
CA GLN A 93 18.73 8.22 2.26
C GLN A 93 18.33 7.82 0.83
N VAL A 94 17.04 7.91 0.49
CA VAL A 94 16.56 7.69 -0.88
C VAL A 94 17.20 8.69 -1.83
N TYR A 95 17.23 9.98 -1.49
CA TYR A 95 17.89 10.99 -2.32
C TYR A 95 19.40 10.73 -2.45
N GLU A 96 20.10 10.43 -1.37
CA GLU A 96 21.54 10.13 -1.39
C GLU A 96 21.89 8.96 -2.32
N GLN A 97 21.01 7.95 -2.42
CA GLN A 97 21.25 6.73 -3.19
C GLN A 97 20.69 6.77 -4.61
N PHE A 98 19.66 7.57 -4.88
CA PHE A 98 18.91 7.56 -6.15
C PHE A 98 18.73 8.94 -6.80
N GLY A 99 19.11 10.03 -6.13
CA GLY A 99 18.76 11.40 -6.51
C GLY A 99 19.48 11.98 -7.74
N ASN A 100 20.54 11.31 -8.22
CA ASN A 100 21.33 11.79 -9.37
C ASN A 100 20.84 11.23 -10.71
N ARG A 101 19.74 10.46 -10.73
CA ARG A 101 19.26 9.79 -11.93
C ARG A 101 17.72 9.83 -12.02
N PRO A 102 17.15 9.69 -13.23
CA PRO A 102 15.72 9.46 -13.38
C PRO A 102 15.32 8.19 -12.63
N THR A 103 14.21 8.24 -11.90
CA THR A 103 13.59 7.06 -11.29
C THR A 103 13.13 6.12 -12.41
N PRO A 104 13.62 4.86 -12.51
CA PRO A 104 13.13 3.90 -13.48
C PRO A 104 11.63 3.67 -13.36
N SER A 105 10.97 3.29 -14.46
CA SER A 105 9.59 2.79 -14.44
C SER A 105 9.45 1.65 -13.43
N GLY A 106 8.33 1.58 -12.72
CA GLY A 106 8.06 0.50 -11.76
C GLY A 106 8.84 0.57 -10.45
N LEU A 107 9.70 1.58 -10.23
CA LEU A 107 10.41 1.78 -8.97
C LEU A 107 9.58 2.62 -7.99
N THR A 108 8.65 1.97 -7.30
CA THR A 108 7.76 2.60 -6.32
C THR A 108 8.51 3.02 -5.05
N ILE A 109 7.91 3.91 -4.25
CA ILE A 109 8.44 4.31 -2.94
C ILE A 109 8.70 3.11 -2.00
N ALA A 110 7.82 2.09 -2.07
CA ALA A 110 7.98 0.89 -1.28
C ALA A 110 9.25 0.14 -1.69
N LYS A 111 9.49 -0.04 -2.99
CA LYS A 111 10.73 -0.66 -3.49
C LYS A 111 11.97 0.12 -3.10
N LEU A 112 11.94 1.46 -3.20
CA LEU A 112 13.04 2.32 -2.74
C LEU A 112 13.39 2.07 -1.28
N PHE A 113 12.38 2.00 -0.40
CA PHE A 113 12.61 1.73 1.01
C PHE A 113 13.14 0.32 1.30
N GLU A 114 12.74 -0.69 0.53
CA GLU A 114 13.32 -2.04 0.67
C GLU A 114 14.81 -2.04 0.25
N LEU A 115 15.14 -1.36 -0.85
CA LEU A 115 16.52 -1.25 -1.35
C LEU A 115 17.46 -0.52 -0.38
N LEU A 116 16.95 0.40 0.45
CA LEU A 116 17.75 1.03 1.51
C LEU A 116 18.30 0.02 2.51
N THR A 117 17.67 -1.14 2.67
CA THR A 117 18.07 -2.15 3.65
C THR A 117 19.18 -3.09 3.17
N LEU A 118 19.54 -3.01 1.89
CA LEU A 118 20.67 -3.78 1.34
C LEU A 118 21.97 -3.42 2.08
N PRO A 119 22.94 -4.35 2.17
CA PRO A 119 24.30 -4.06 2.62
C PRO A 119 24.90 -2.82 1.92
N SER A 120 25.69 -2.01 2.63
CA SER A 120 26.22 -0.73 2.12
C SER A 120 27.26 -0.87 1.01
N ASP A 121 27.92 -2.02 0.93
CA ASP A 121 28.86 -2.42 -0.12
C ASP A 121 28.16 -2.76 -1.45
N ILE A 122 26.85 -3.00 -1.44
CA ILE A 122 26.06 -3.24 -2.65
C ILE A 122 25.63 -1.91 -3.26
N LYS A 123 26.09 -1.64 -4.48
CA LYS A 123 25.63 -0.51 -5.28
C LYS A 123 24.18 -0.71 -5.70
N ARG A 124 23.31 0.23 -5.33
CA ARG A 124 21.86 0.15 -5.60
C ARG A 124 21.57 0.16 -7.09
N GLU A 125 22.35 0.93 -7.84
CA GLU A 125 22.24 1.04 -9.29
C GLU A 125 22.46 -0.32 -9.97
N ASP A 126 23.58 -0.98 -9.64
CA ASP A 126 23.92 -2.31 -10.17
C ASP A 126 22.88 -3.34 -9.74
N PHE A 127 22.42 -3.28 -8.49
CA PHE A 127 21.39 -4.17 -7.97
C PHE A 127 20.05 -4.02 -8.69
N VAL A 128 19.62 -2.79 -8.98
CA VAL A 128 18.36 -2.53 -9.69
C VAL A 128 18.42 -3.01 -11.14
N ALA A 129 19.56 -2.83 -11.80
CA ALA A 129 19.76 -3.24 -13.19
C ALA A 129 20.00 -4.76 -13.36
N ALA A 130 20.49 -5.43 -12.31
CA ALA A 130 20.72 -6.86 -12.34
C ALA A 130 19.43 -7.66 -12.35
N THR A 131 19.47 -8.81 -13.04
CA THR A 131 18.44 -9.84 -12.96
C THR A 131 18.64 -10.66 -11.69
N HIS A 132 17.55 -10.96 -10.99
CA HIS A 132 17.55 -11.80 -9.80
C HIS A 132 16.53 -12.93 -9.94
N THR A 133 16.84 -14.08 -9.37
CA THR A 133 15.93 -15.21 -9.32
C THR A 133 14.85 -15.00 -8.27
N THR A 134 13.60 -15.07 -8.69
CA THR A 134 12.41 -15.03 -7.84
C THR A 134 11.64 -16.36 -7.94
N PRO A 135 10.65 -16.63 -7.06
CA PRO A 135 9.80 -17.81 -7.19
C PRO A 135 9.05 -17.89 -8.54
N GLU A 136 8.81 -16.75 -9.20
CA GLU A 136 8.10 -16.66 -10.47
C GLU A 136 9.05 -16.55 -11.67
N GLY A 137 10.35 -16.75 -11.46
CA GLY A 137 11.39 -16.68 -12.48
C GLY A 137 12.35 -15.50 -12.31
N ASP A 138 13.23 -15.35 -13.29
CA ASP A 138 14.26 -14.33 -13.29
C ASP A 138 13.68 -12.96 -13.68
N LYS A 139 13.82 -11.97 -12.81
CA LYS A 139 13.25 -10.61 -12.98
C LYS A 139 14.26 -9.54 -12.57
N THR A 140 14.20 -8.38 -13.21
CA THR A 140 14.81 -7.13 -12.73
C THR A 140 13.92 -6.47 -11.67
N VAL A 141 14.45 -5.51 -10.90
CA VAL A 141 13.73 -4.93 -9.75
C VAL A 141 12.45 -4.17 -10.16
N ASP A 142 12.42 -3.57 -11.34
CA ASP A 142 11.24 -2.90 -11.90
C ASP A 142 10.09 -3.88 -12.17
N ALA A 143 10.40 -5.09 -12.65
CA ALA A 143 9.42 -6.14 -12.95
C ALA A 143 8.94 -6.94 -11.71
N MET A 144 9.62 -6.80 -10.57
CA MET A 144 9.25 -7.50 -9.34
C MET A 144 8.04 -6.86 -8.65
N THR A 145 7.21 -7.68 -8.02
CA THR A 145 6.34 -7.22 -6.93
C THR A 145 7.19 -6.81 -5.72
N VAL A 146 6.64 -5.97 -4.84
CA VAL A 146 7.31 -5.61 -3.57
C VAL A 146 7.62 -6.85 -2.73
N ARG A 147 6.78 -7.89 -2.80
CA ARG A 147 6.97 -9.15 -2.07
C ARG A 147 8.20 -9.91 -2.58
N GLU A 148 8.37 -9.99 -3.90
CA GLU A 148 9.53 -10.64 -4.50
C GLU A 148 10.81 -9.88 -4.15
N LEU A 149 10.82 -8.56 -4.31
CA LEU A 149 11.97 -7.73 -3.94
C LEU A 149 12.37 -7.92 -2.47
N ARG A 150 11.39 -7.98 -1.55
CA ARG A 150 11.66 -8.30 -0.14
C ARG A 150 12.34 -9.65 0.03
N GLY A 151 11.92 -10.66 -0.72
CA GLY A 151 12.54 -11.98 -0.72
C GLY A 151 14.00 -11.93 -1.16
N VAL A 152 14.27 -11.27 -2.29
CA VAL A 152 15.63 -11.11 -2.84
C VAL A 152 16.52 -10.31 -1.88
N VAL A 153 16.07 -9.14 -1.42
CA VAL A 153 16.80 -8.30 -0.46
C VAL A 153 17.07 -9.05 0.84
N ARG A 154 16.10 -9.83 1.34
CA ARG A 154 16.30 -10.67 2.53
C ARG A 154 17.38 -11.72 2.30
N ALA A 155 17.36 -12.43 1.17
CA ALA A 155 18.37 -13.44 0.86
C ALA A 155 19.79 -12.84 0.81
N VAL A 156 19.94 -11.66 0.20
CA VAL A 156 21.20 -10.92 0.13
C VAL A 156 21.67 -10.49 1.53
N ARG A 157 20.76 -10.01 2.37
CA ARG A 157 21.07 -9.64 3.75
C ARG A 157 21.42 -10.84 4.62
N ASP A 158 20.77 -12.00 4.41
CA ASP A 158 21.08 -13.26 5.09
C ASP A 158 22.52 -13.68 4.76
N GLN A 159 22.91 -13.62 3.47
CA GLN A 159 24.28 -13.93 3.01
C GLN A 159 25.32 -12.98 3.61
N ALA A 160 24.98 -11.71 3.80
CA ALA A 160 25.82 -10.72 4.45
C ALA A 160 25.82 -10.79 6.00
N GLY A 161 25.11 -11.75 6.60
CA GLY A 161 25.01 -11.88 8.06
C GLY A 161 24.25 -10.73 8.74
N LEU A 162 23.44 -9.96 8.01
CA LEU A 162 22.73 -8.78 8.50
C LEU A 162 21.32 -9.08 9.03
N THR A 163 20.90 -10.33 9.02
CA THR A 163 19.62 -10.76 9.58
C THR A 163 19.83 -11.47 10.90
N LYS A 164 19.01 -11.09 11.89
CA LYS A 164 18.96 -11.82 13.15
C LYS A 164 18.34 -13.19 12.89
N ALA A 165 18.88 -14.23 13.51
CA ALA A 165 18.27 -15.56 13.51
C ALA A 165 16.77 -15.43 13.84
N PRO A 166 15.88 -16.22 13.19
CA PRO A 166 14.47 -16.16 13.47
C PRO A 166 14.25 -16.39 14.96
N GLN A 167 13.84 -15.34 15.67
CA GLN A 167 13.33 -15.47 17.02
C GLN A 167 12.14 -16.42 16.90
N VAL A 168 12.25 -17.60 17.51
CA VAL A 168 11.12 -18.53 17.65
C VAL A 168 10.02 -17.74 18.33
N ARG A 169 9.04 -17.27 17.56
CA ARG A 169 7.85 -16.66 18.12
C ARG A 169 7.16 -17.77 18.88
N LYS A 170 7.33 -17.81 20.22
CA LYS A 170 6.35 -18.50 21.07
C LYS A 170 5.00 -17.90 20.66
N LYS A 171 4.07 -18.74 20.21
CA LYS A 171 2.70 -18.31 19.90
C LYS A 171 2.22 -17.52 21.12
N ALA A 172 2.00 -16.22 20.94
CA ALA A 172 1.22 -15.47 21.90
C ALA A 172 -0.21 -15.99 21.74
N GLU A 173 -0.65 -16.81 22.67
CA GLU A 173 -2.06 -17.15 22.83
C GLU A 173 -2.81 -15.87 23.21
N GLY A 174 -3.89 -15.56 22.48
CA GLY A 174 -4.76 -14.41 22.74
C GLY A 174 -4.62 -13.31 21.70
N ASN A 175 -5.57 -13.26 20.77
CA ASN A 175 -5.78 -12.10 19.90
C ASN A 175 -6.42 -10.97 20.73
N PRO A 176 -5.79 -9.80 20.91
CA PRO A 176 -6.37 -8.69 21.67
C PRO A 176 -7.61 -8.06 21.01
N PHE A 177 -7.91 -8.43 19.75
CA PHE A 177 -9.04 -7.92 18.98
C PHE A 177 -10.28 -8.82 18.99
N GLU A 178 -10.27 -9.96 19.67
CA GLU A 178 -11.47 -10.82 19.80
C GLU A 178 -12.57 -10.23 20.71
N SER A 179 -12.29 -9.12 21.43
CA SER A 179 -13.26 -8.50 22.34
C SER A 179 -14.09 -7.37 21.73
N ILE A 180 -13.94 -7.07 20.44
CA ILE A 180 -14.90 -6.19 19.74
C ILE A 180 -16.08 -7.04 19.28
N ALA A 181 -16.81 -7.59 20.24
CA ALA A 181 -18.16 -8.07 20.00
C ALA A 181 -19.01 -6.83 19.71
N LEU A 182 -19.35 -6.63 18.44
CA LEU A 182 -20.47 -5.78 18.04
C LEU A 182 -21.68 -6.31 18.79
N THR A 183 -22.10 -5.61 19.85
CA THR A 183 -23.36 -5.92 20.54
C THR A 183 -24.48 -5.68 19.55
N ASP A 184 -24.99 -6.77 18.97
CA ASP A 184 -26.18 -6.82 18.14
C ASP A 184 -27.40 -6.51 19.03
N GLU A 185 -27.62 -5.23 19.34
CA GLU A 185 -28.92 -4.75 19.80
C GLU A 185 -29.83 -4.55 18.58
N ARG A 186 -30.24 -5.64 17.93
CA ARG A 186 -31.55 -5.69 17.29
C ARG A 186 -32.55 -6.28 18.28
N LYS A 187 -32.89 -5.45 19.27
CA LYS A 187 -34.13 -5.60 20.03
C LYS A 187 -35.29 -5.59 19.04
N GLY A 188 -36.17 -6.57 19.20
CA GLY A 188 -37.35 -6.74 18.38
C GLY A 188 -38.22 -5.50 18.35
N PHE A 189 -38.84 -5.30 17.19
CA PHE A 189 -40.18 -4.74 17.11
C PHE A 189 -41.00 -5.70 16.26
N LEU A 190 -42.12 -6.07 16.87
CA LEU A 190 -43.24 -6.86 16.35
C LEU A 190 -43.74 -6.36 14.99
#